data_AF-A0A7G9GB00-F1
#
_entry.id   AF-A0A7G9GB00-F1
#
_cell.length_a   1.000
_cell.length_b   1.000
_cell.length_c   1.000
_cell.angle_alpha   90.00
_cell.angle_beta   90.00
_cell.angle_gamma   90.00
#
_symmetry.space_group_name_H-M   'P 1'
#
loop_
_entity.id
_entity.type
_entity.pdbx_description
1 polymer ?
#
loop_
_entity_poly.entity_id
_entity_poly.type
_entity_poly.pdbx_seq_one_letter_code
_entity_poly.pdbx_strand_id
1 'polypeptide(L)'
;MKKKKWIAPASCLVILALLLALYFILKNQNMEKEEETETAESVIGIGEEKATGIQFTVEGQQYSFIKEGDTWKKEDEVDFPVDQEKMSTLITTFTGLTADRTLTDISSLEEYGLDDPVNSVTLTGSDENQVTLHIGDKNKDTSDTYLYMNEDKSTVYVTGTDCEEALPDTLMDLAQSESFPSVTSTNITEVEVNNGGNIYTLTKDDSSNWQVSDNTGKGYSAEYQTVSTLNSTIAGMTFAGLADIQTEDLGRYGLEYPAAVIHVTYTEEVEAEKTEESESTDSSGGESDEEAQNETVIKELDIYVGAQDEEGNYYVRVGQSSQIHLMSESSFTGILDVKAEDFWSKSLGYTSVSQVNKMEITYQGETREIFRKTEETAATYTSGEEELNADKVNSFFSAFSNMAAQSKDLSLTAEGSPELTIEVYTDGGNHKVIFTPYNENFYLSVDTEGRPGLVNKNTVKNLIESYLAIFE
;
A
#
# COMPACT_ATOMS: atom_id res chain seq x y z
N MET A 1 -61.76 43.54 -13.82
CA MET A 1 -62.12 42.14 -14.16
C MET A 1 -60.85 41.43 -14.63
N LYS A 2 -60.39 40.41 -13.89
CA LYS A 2 -59.20 39.59 -14.18
C LYS A 2 -59.61 38.37 -15.02
N LYS A 3 -59.10 38.18 -16.24
CA LYS A 3 -58.97 36.91 -17.02
C LYS A 3 -58.02 37.24 -18.21
N LYS A 4 -57.01 36.49 -18.65
CA LYS A 4 -56.50 35.13 -18.42
C LYS A 4 -54.99 35.15 -18.81
N LYS A 5 -54.07 34.94 -17.85
CA LYS A 5 -52.63 34.63 -18.12
C LYS A 5 -52.42 33.11 -18.20
N TRP A 6 -53.22 32.41 -18.98
CA TRP A 6 -53.25 30.93 -19.01
C TRP A 6 -52.97 30.33 -20.40
N ILE A 7 -52.55 31.14 -21.38
CA ILE A 7 -52.23 30.64 -22.73
C ILE A 7 -50.80 30.09 -22.80
N ALA A 8 -49.85 30.69 -22.06
CA ALA A 8 -48.46 30.22 -22.00
C ALA A 8 -48.30 28.82 -21.38
N PRO A 9 -48.87 28.48 -20.18
CA PRO A 9 -48.71 27.14 -19.61
C PRO A 9 -49.45 26.05 -20.40
N ALA A 10 -50.57 26.39 -21.06
CA ALA A 10 -51.30 25.44 -21.91
C ALA A 10 -50.51 25.05 -23.17
N SER A 11 -49.81 26.01 -23.79
CA SER A 11 -48.96 25.73 -24.96
C SER A 11 -47.74 24.88 -24.59
N CYS A 12 -47.12 25.12 -23.43
CA CYS A 12 -46.02 24.29 -22.94
C CYS A 12 -46.47 22.85 -22.62
N LEU A 13 -47.66 22.66 -22.05
CA LEU A 13 -48.20 21.32 -21.80
C LEU A 13 -48.47 20.53 -23.09
N VAL A 14 -48.94 21.20 -24.14
CA VAL A 14 -49.14 20.56 -25.45
C VAL A 14 -47.80 20.20 -26.11
N ILE A 15 -46.80 21.07 -26.03
CA ILE A 15 -45.46 20.79 -26.54
C ILE A 15 -44.80 19.66 -25.74
N LEU A 16 -44.94 19.65 -24.41
CA LEU A 16 -44.43 18.58 -23.56
C LEU A 16 -45.10 17.24 -23.87
N ALA A 17 -46.42 17.23 -24.10
CA ALA A 17 -47.13 16.02 -24.51
C ALA A 17 -46.68 15.52 -25.89
N LEU A 18 -46.39 16.44 -26.84
CA LEU A 18 -45.83 16.08 -28.15
C LEU A 18 -44.40 15.56 -28.04
N LEU A 19 -43.56 16.13 -27.17
CA LEU A 19 -42.20 15.66 -26.91
C LEU A 19 -42.20 14.31 -26.19
N LEU A 20 -43.13 14.08 -25.26
CA LEU A 20 -43.31 12.79 -24.60
C LEU A 20 -43.83 11.73 -25.57
N ALA A 21 -44.76 12.08 -26.47
CA ALA A 21 -45.21 11.18 -27.53
C ALA A 21 -44.08 10.88 -28.52
N LEU A 22 -43.28 11.87 -28.91
CA LEU A 22 -42.11 11.68 -29.77
C LEU A 22 -41.05 10.81 -29.06
N TYR A 23 -40.81 11.04 -27.77
CA TYR A 23 -39.92 10.22 -26.95
C TYR A 23 -40.44 8.79 -26.85
N PHE A 24 -41.75 8.58 -26.67
CA PHE A 24 -42.33 7.23 -26.64
C PHE A 24 -42.27 6.55 -28.00
N ILE A 25 -42.43 7.27 -29.11
CA ILE A 25 -42.30 6.73 -30.46
C ILE A 25 -40.83 6.39 -30.76
N LEU A 26 -39.89 7.26 -30.40
CA LEU A 26 -38.45 7.00 -30.54
C LEU A 26 -37.99 5.87 -29.63
N LYS A 27 -38.50 5.81 -28.39
CA LYS A 27 -38.26 4.71 -27.47
C LYS A 27 -38.89 3.41 -27.96
N ASN A 28 -40.09 3.45 -28.54
CA ASN A 28 -40.74 2.27 -29.11
C ASN A 28 -40.06 1.81 -30.41
N GLN A 29 -39.51 2.73 -31.22
CA GLN A 29 -38.71 2.39 -32.40
C GLN A 29 -37.29 1.90 -32.04
N ASN A 30 -36.71 2.36 -30.93
CA ASN A 30 -35.48 1.78 -30.38
C ASN A 30 -35.75 0.45 -29.66
N MET A 31 -36.90 0.28 -29.00
CA MET A 31 -37.29 -0.97 -28.33
C MET A 31 -37.80 -2.03 -29.31
N GLU A 32 -38.43 -1.68 -30.42
CA GLU A 32 -38.73 -2.61 -31.53
C GLU A 32 -37.47 -3.03 -32.31
N LYS A 33 -36.33 -2.38 -32.07
CA LYS A 33 -35.00 -2.84 -32.52
C LYS A 33 -34.25 -3.67 -31.46
N GLU A 34 -34.79 -3.81 -30.24
CA GLU A 34 -34.18 -4.56 -29.13
C GLU A 34 -34.87 -5.92 -28.85
N GLU A 35 -35.84 -6.35 -29.66
CA GLU A 35 -36.53 -7.66 -29.51
C GLU A 35 -36.17 -8.71 -30.59
N GLU A 36 -34.94 -8.66 -31.10
CA GLU A 36 -34.25 -9.84 -31.65
C GLU A 36 -32.87 -9.92 -31.00
N THR A 37 -32.80 -10.33 -29.73
CA THR A 37 -31.61 -11.05 -29.28
C THR A 37 -31.65 -12.42 -29.97
N GLU A 38 -31.20 -12.47 -31.23
CA GLU A 38 -30.49 -13.65 -31.70
C GLU A 38 -29.44 -13.94 -30.62
N THR A 39 -29.48 -15.12 -30.03
CA THR A 39 -28.35 -15.62 -29.25
C THR A 39 -27.15 -15.55 -30.20
N ALA A 40 -26.27 -14.57 -30.01
CA ALA A 40 -25.10 -14.40 -30.84
C ALA A 40 -24.34 -15.73 -30.84
N GLU A 41 -24.37 -16.45 -31.96
CA GLU A 41 -23.71 -17.74 -32.08
C GLU A 41 -22.19 -17.50 -32.04
N SER A 42 -21.47 -18.30 -31.24
CA SER A 42 -20.01 -18.28 -31.22
C SER A 42 -19.50 -18.53 -32.64
N VAL A 43 -18.65 -17.63 -33.12
CA VAL A 43 -18.14 -17.66 -34.51
C VAL A 43 -17.07 -18.74 -34.67
N ILE A 44 -16.47 -19.16 -33.55
CA ILE A 44 -15.28 -20.03 -33.50
C ILE A 44 -15.65 -21.51 -33.63
N GLY A 45 -16.79 -21.94 -33.07
CA GLY A 45 -17.21 -23.34 -33.06
C GLY A 45 -16.37 -24.29 -32.18
N ILE A 46 -15.27 -23.80 -31.60
CA ILE A 46 -14.49 -24.48 -30.55
C ILE A 46 -14.97 -23.94 -29.20
N GLY A 47 -15.70 -24.75 -28.44
CA GLY A 47 -16.06 -24.42 -27.06
C GLY A 47 -14.88 -24.60 -26.11
N GLU A 48 -14.89 -23.85 -25.01
CA GLU A 48 -13.85 -23.86 -23.95
C GLU A 48 -13.43 -25.28 -23.54
N GLU A 49 -14.40 -26.15 -23.23
CA GLU A 49 -14.17 -27.55 -22.81
C GLU A 49 -13.46 -28.42 -23.86
N LYS A 50 -13.54 -28.00 -25.13
CA LYS A 50 -12.90 -28.69 -26.26
C LYS A 50 -11.58 -28.08 -26.65
N ALA A 51 -11.21 -26.90 -26.14
CA ALA A 51 -9.95 -26.26 -26.46
C ALA A 51 -8.79 -27.03 -25.84
N THR A 52 -7.82 -27.39 -26.68
CA THR A 52 -6.62 -28.15 -26.32
C THR A 52 -5.33 -27.43 -26.69
N GLY A 53 -5.40 -26.37 -27.48
CA GLY A 53 -4.25 -25.54 -27.85
C GLY A 53 -4.65 -24.09 -28.11
N ILE A 54 -3.76 -23.16 -27.79
CA ILE A 54 -3.84 -21.76 -28.21
C ILE A 54 -2.45 -21.27 -28.62
N GLN A 55 -2.40 -20.48 -29.69
CA GLN A 55 -1.17 -19.85 -30.17
C GLN A 55 -1.44 -18.40 -30.53
N PHE A 56 -0.54 -17.49 -30.15
CA PHE A 56 -0.63 -16.06 -30.43
C PHE A 56 0.76 -15.41 -30.40
N THR A 57 0.85 -14.13 -30.78
CA THR A 57 2.12 -13.38 -30.81
C THR A 57 2.13 -12.30 -29.74
N VAL A 58 3.23 -12.17 -29.01
CA VAL A 58 3.46 -11.09 -28.03
C VAL A 58 4.90 -10.63 -28.17
N GLU A 59 5.14 -9.32 -28.11
CA GLU A 59 6.48 -8.72 -28.30
C GLU A 59 7.19 -9.18 -29.59
N GLY A 60 6.41 -9.49 -30.64
CA GLY A 60 6.92 -10.00 -31.92
C GLY A 60 7.38 -11.47 -31.92
N GLN A 61 7.17 -12.19 -30.82
CA GLN A 61 7.47 -13.61 -30.67
C GLN A 61 6.16 -14.43 -30.59
N GLN A 62 6.11 -15.54 -31.32
CA GLN A 62 4.98 -16.45 -31.26
C GLN A 62 5.15 -17.41 -30.07
N TYR A 63 4.07 -17.60 -29.31
CA TYR A 63 3.97 -18.54 -28.19
C TYR A 63 2.82 -19.51 -28.42
N SER A 64 3.05 -20.77 -28.04
CA SER A 64 2.07 -21.85 -28.12
C SER A 64 1.86 -22.45 -26.73
N PHE A 65 0.60 -22.69 -26.38
CA PHE A 65 0.21 -23.40 -25.16
C PHE A 65 -0.68 -24.58 -25.51
N ILE A 66 -0.46 -25.69 -24.83
CA ILE A 66 -1.20 -26.94 -25.00
C ILE A 66 -1.78 -27.40 -23.66
N LYS A 67 -2.94 -28.05 -23.71
CA LYS A 67 -3.60 -28.62 -22.55
C LYS A 67 -3.18 -30.08 -22.36
N GLU A 68 -2.44 -30.38 -21.30
CA GLU A 68 -2.08 -31.73 -20.90
C GLU A 68 -2.94 -32.17 -19.70
N GLY A 69 -3.93 -33.02 -19.96
CA GLY A 69 -4.95 -33.34 -18.96
C GLY A 69 -5.81 -32.11 -18.66
N ASP A 70 -5.77 -31.64 -17.41
CA ASP A 70 -6.51 -30.45 -16.96
C ASP A 70 -5.60 -29.22 -16.78
N THR A 71 -4.34 -29.28 -17.23
CA THR A 71 -3.34 -28.22 -17.02
C THR A 71 -2.79 -27.70 -18.34
N TRP A 72 -2.81 -26.39 -18.52
CA TRP A 72 -2.18 -25.70 -19.64
C TRP A 72 -0.68 -25.56 -19.40
N LYS A 73 0.11 -25.81 -20.45
CA LYS A 73 1.56 -25.67 -20.45
C LYS A 73 2.03 -24.98 -21.72
N LYS A 74 3.14 -24.25 -21.62
CA LYS A 74 3.84 -23.71 -22.78
C LYS A 74 4.48 -24.87 -23.56
N GLU A 75 4.25 -24.92 -24.87
CA GLU A 75 4.58 -26.07 -25.72
C GLU A 75 6.09 -26.29 -25.85
N ASP A 76 6.85 -25.21 -26.01
CA ASP A 76 8.31 -25.22 -26.19
C ASP A 76 9.08 -25.21 -24.86
N GLU A 77 8.42 -24.99 -23.73
CA GLU A 77 9.03 -24.89 -22.40
C GLU A 77 8.07 -25.37 -21.30
N VAL A 78 8.10 -26.68 -21.05
CA VAL A 78 7.16 -27.35 -20.15
C VAL A 78 7.30 -26.92 -18.68
N ASP A 79 8.48 -26.43 -18.28
CA ASP A 79 8.76 -25.96 -16.92
C ASP A 79 8.33 -24.49 -16.69
N PHE A 80 7.87 -23.78 -17.73
CA PHE A 80 7.30 -22.45 -17.57
C PHE A 80 6.02 -22.53 -16.71
N PRO A 81 5.96 -21.79 -15.59
CA PRO A 81 4.85 -21.91 -14.64
C PRO A 81 3.64 -21.13 -15.16
N VAL A 82 2.78 -21.76 -15.96
CA VAL A 82 1.57 -21.11 -16.50
C VAL A 82 0.54 -20.84 -15.38
N ASP A 83 0.10 -19.60 -15.25
CA ASP A 83 -1.05 -19.21 -14.44
C ASP A 83 -2.32 -19.75 -15.09
N GLN A 84 -2.93 -20.75 -14.44
CA GLN A 84 -4.07 -21.47 -15.00
C GLN A 84 -5.34 -20.60 -15.04
N GLU A 85 -5.52 -19.67 -14.10
CA GLU A 85 -6.70 -18.81 -14.05
C GLU A 85 -6.67 -17.77 -15.17
N LYS A 86 -5.50 -17.16 -15.39
CA LYS A 86 -5.30 -16.22 -16.50
C LYS A 86 -5.41 -16.91 -17.85
N MET A 87 -4.79 -18.10 -18.00
CA MET A 87 -4.93 -18.89 -19.22
C MET A 87 -6.38 -19.30 -19.47
N SER A 88 -7.12 -19.73 -18.44
CA SER A 88 -8.55 -20.05 -18.55
C SER A 88 -9.34 -18.84 -19.04
N THR A 89 -9.10 -17.66 -18.46
CA THR A 89 -9.74 -16.40 -18.87
C THR A 89 -9.46 -16.06 -20.33
N LEU A 90 -8.23 -16.23 -20.79
CA LEU A 90 -7.83 -16.03 -22.19
C LEU A 90 -8.59 -16.98 -23.13
N ILE A 91 -8.63 -18.27 -22.79
CA ILE A 91 -9.34 -19.30 -23.58
C ILE A 91 -10.84 -19.01 -23.63
N THR A 92 -11.47 -18.70 -22.50
CA THR A 92 -12.90 -18.36 -22.44
C THR A 92 -13.19 -17.12 -23.30
N THR A 93 -12.32 -16.12 -23.26
CA THR A 93 -12.49 -14.88 -24.06
C THR A 93 -12.50 -15.19 -25.55
N PHE A 94 -11.52 -15.96 -26.04
CA PHE A 94 -11.43 -16.25 -27.47
C PHE A 94 -12.42 -17.31 -27.94
N THR A 95 -12.73 -18.35 -27.16
CA THR A 95 -13.74 -19.36 -27.52
C THR A 95 -15.18 -18.82 -27.44
N GLY A 96 -15.41 -17.86 -26.55
CA GLY A 96 -16.69 -17.16 -26.37
C GLY A 96 -16.92 -16.01 -27.34
N LEU A 97 -16.00 -15.74 -28.27
CA LEU A 97 -16.06 -14.60 -29.17
C LEU A 97 -17.29 -14.68 -30.10
N THR A 98 -18.07 -13.59 -30.12
CA THR A 98 -19.25 -13.42 -30.97
C THR A 98 -19.07 -12.31 -31.99
N ALA A 99 -19.64 -12.47 -33.19
CA ALA A 99 -19.70 -11.42 -34.19
C ALA A 99 -21.02 -10.68 -34.08
N ASP A 100 -20.95 -9.38 -33.77
CA ASP A 100 -22.11 -8.49 -33.76
C ASP A 100 -22.54 -8.14 -35.18
N ARG A 101 -21.57 -8.08 -36.10
CA ARG A 101 -21.84 -7.85 -37.52
C ARG A 101 -20.91 -8.68 -38.39
N THR A 102 -21.42 -9.07 -39.56
CA THR A 102 -20.64 -9.70 -40.62
C THR A 102 -20.68 -8.80 -41.85
N LEU A 103 -19.53 -8.46 -42.38
CA LEU A 103 -19.34 -7.63 -43.57
C LEU A 103 -18.89 -8.52 -44.73
N THR A 104 -19.69 -8.53 -45.79
CA THR A 104 -19.38 -9.23 -47.05
C THR A 104 -19.16 -8.19 -48.17
N ASP A 105 -18.49 -8.60 -49.25
CA ASP A 105 -18.21 -7.74 -50.42
C ASP A 105 -17.35 -6.50 -50.09
N ILE A 106 -16.39 -6.63 -49.17
CA ILE A 106 -15.48 -5.55 -48.78
C ILE A 106 -14.53 -5.13 -49.92
N SER A 107 -14.24 -3.82 -50.01
CA SER A 107 -13.35 -3.24 -51.03
C SER A 107 -11.86 -3.45 -50.74
N SER A 108 -11.47 -3.41 -49.47
CA SER A 108 -10.09 -3.56 -49.02
C SER A 108 -10.03 -4.03 -47.57
N LEU A 109 -9.05 -4.88 -47.23
CA LEU A 109 -8.74 -5.27 -45.85
C LEU A 109 -7.96 -4.19 -45.10
N GLU A 110 -7.22 -3.35 -45.82
CA GLU A 110 -6.42 -2.24 -45.27
C GLU A 110 -7.32 -1.23 -44.51
N GLU A 111 -8.57 -1.06 -44.93
CA GLU A 111 -9.55 -0.19 -44.24
C GLU A 111 -9.88 -0.64 -42.82
N TYR A 112 -9.55 -1.89 -42.48
CA TYR A 112 -9.83 -2.53 -41.20
C TYR A 112 -8.55 -3.01 -40.48
N GLY A 113 -7.36 -2.66 -40.99
CA GLY A 113 -6.08 -3.16 -40.45
C GLY A 113 -5.89 -4.67 -40.61
N LEU A 114 -6.51 -5.28 -41.62
CA LEU A 114 -6.48 -6.75 -41.83
C LEU A 114 -5.57 -7.19 -42.99
N ASP A 115 -4.92 -6.25 -43.68
CA ASP A 115 -3.87 -6.57 -44.65
C ASP A 115 -2.56 -6.97 -43.95
N ASP A 116 -2.25 -6.30 -42.83
CA ASP A 116 -1.23 -6.67 -41.84
C ASP A 116 -1.88 -6.74 -40.44
N PRO A 117 -2.50 -7.89 -40.09
CA PRO A 117 -3.22 -8.05 -38.83
C PRO A 117 -2.33 -7.72 -37.62
N VAL A 118 -2.88 -6.98 -36.65
CA VAL A 118 -2.16 -6.61 -35.41
C VAL A 118 -1.77 -7.85 -34.60
N ASN A 119 -2.56 -8.92 -34.67
CA ASN A 119 -2.24 -10.21 -34.09
C ASN A 119 -2.96 -11.35 -34.81
N SER A 120 -2.52 -12.58 -34.53
CA SER A 120 -3.24 -13.79 -34.94
C SER A 120 -3.36 -14.76 -33.79
N VAL A 121 -4.57 -15.21 -33.48
CA VAL A 121 -4.85 -16.21 -32.43
C VAL A 121 -5.34 -17.49 -33.07
N THR A 122 -4.60 -18.58 -32.90
CA THR A 122 -5.01 -19.91 -33.38
C THR A 122 -5.47 -20.76 -32.20
N LEU A 123 -6.73 -21.18 -32.22
CA LEU A 123 -7.30 -22.14 -31.28
C LEU A 123 -7.28 -23.54 -31.89
N THR A 124 -6.91 -24.54 -31.09
CA THR A 124 -6.95 -25.95 -31.47
C THR A 124 -7.98 -26.69 -30.61
N GLY A 125 -8.85 -27.46 -31.24
CA GLY A 125 -9.85 -28.30 -30.59
C GLY A 125 -9.37 -29.75 -30.38
N SER A 126 -10.07 -30.45 -29.48
CA SER A 126 -9.84 -31.87 -29.15
C SER A 126 -10.01 -32.86 -30.30
N ASP A 127 -10.67 -32.46 -31.39
CA ASP A 127 -10.79 -33.20 -32.66
C ASP A 127 -9.71 -32.81 -33.68
N GLU A 128 -8.66 -32.11 -33.24
CA GLU A 128 -7.57 -31.56 -34.05
C GLU A 128 -8.03 -30.49 -35.06
N ASN A 129 -9.25 -29.97 -34.92
CA ASN A 129 -9.66 -28.81 -35.71
C ASN A 129 -8.91 -27.55 -35.24
N GLN A 130 -8.67 -26.62 -36.18
CA GLN A 130 -8.03 -25.36 -35.89
C GLN A 130 -8.85 -24.21 -36.45
N VAL A 131 -8.93 -23.13 -35.68
CA VAL A 131 -9.51 -21.86 -36.11
C VAL A 131 -8.49 -20.76 -35.81
N THR A 132 -8.09 -20.05 -36.85
CA THR A 132 -7.20 -18.88 -36.73
C THR A 132 -8.01 -17.60 -36.87
N LEU A 133 -7.84 -16.70 -35.91
CA LEU A 133 -8.42 -15.36 -35.91
C LEU A 133 -7.34 -14.37 -36.27
N HIS A 134 -7.52 -13.64 -37.35
CA HIS A 134 -6.66 -12.53 -37.74
C HIS A 134 -7.32 -11.24 -37.26
N ILE A 135 -6.70 -10.60 -36.28
CA ILE A 135 -7.23 -9.44 -35.56
C ILE A 135 -6.69 -8.19 -36.24
N GLY A 136 -7.58 -7.26 -36.59
CA GLY A 136 -7.24 -5.98 -37.21
C GLY A 136 -7.42 -4.81 -36.25
N ASP A 137 -7.72 -3.65 -36.82
CA ASP A 137 -7.85 -2.41 -36.06
C ASP A 137 -9.06 -2.41 -35.12
N LYS A 138 -8.89 -1.74 -33.98
CA LYS A 138 -10.00 -1.33 -33.11
C LYS A 138 -10.60 -0.01 -33.58
N ASN A 139 -11.91 0.01 -33.79
CA ASN A 139 -12.64 1.21 -34.16
C ASN A 139 -12.63 2.21 -32.99
N LYS A 140 -12.09 3.42 -33.22
CA LYS A 140 -11.93 4.43 -32.15
C LYS A 140 -13.24 5.02 -31.63
N ASP A 141 -14.32 4.97 -32.42
CA ASP A 141 -15.61 5.54 -32.05
C ASP A 141 -16.52 4.51 -31.38
N THR A 142 -16.51 3.25 -31.84
CA THR A 142 -17.37 2.18 -31.32
C THR A 142 -16.66 1.21 -30.38
N SER A 143 -15.33 1.21 -30.36
CA SER A 143 -14.48 0.19 -29.71
C SER A 143 -14.63 -1.22 -30.27
N ASP A 144 -15.30 -1.38 -31.43
CA ASP A 144 -15.42 -2.68 -32.08
C ASP A 144 -14.09 -3.10 -32.72
N THR A 145 -13.78 -4.39 -32.67
CA THR A 145 -12.62 -5.00 -33.32
C THR A 145 -13.02 -5.69 -34.62
N TYR A 146 -12.23 -5.50 -35.68
CA TYR A 146 -12.38 -6.21 -36.95
C TYR A 146 -11.54 -7.48 -36.97
N LEU A 147 -12.08 -8.57 -37.50
CA LEU A 147 -11.32 -9.82 -37.68
C LEU A 147 -11.78 -10.61 -38.90
N TYR A 148 -10.89 -11.43 -39.47
CA TYR A 148 -11.28 -12.51 -40.39
C TYR A 148 -10.80 -13.86 -39.86
N MET A 149 -11.43 -14.94 -40.33
CA MET A 149 -11.14 -16.29 -39.85
C MET A 149 -10.43 -17.12 -40.91
N ASN A 150 -9.46 -17.91 -40.45
CA ASN A 150 -8.66 -18.81 -41.27
C ASN A 150 -8.12 -18.06 -42.49
N GLU A 151 -8.27 -18.59 -43.69
CA GLU A 151 -7.84 -17.93 -44.93
C GLU A 151 -8.98 -17.18 -45.65
N ASP A 152 -10.18 -17.04 -45.03
CA ASP A 152 -11.32 -16.37 -45.66
C ASP A 152 -11.22 -14.84 -45.54
N LYS A 153 -10.50 -14.25 -46.49
CA LYS A 153 -10.35 -12.80 -46.64
C LYS A 153 -11.57 -12.09 -47.25
N SER A 154 -12.64 -12.81 -47.59
CA SER A 154 -13.84 -12.23 -48.19
C SER A 154 -14.91 -11.82 -47.17
N THR A 155 -14.76 -12.29 -45.92
CA THR A 155 -15.69 -12.07 -44.83
C THR A 155 -14.94 -11.38 -43.67
N VAL A 156 -15.43 -10.22 -43.25
CA VAL A 156 -14.93 -9.53 -42.05
C VAL A 156 -16.00 -9.56 -40.97
N TYR A 157 -15.63 -10.03 -39.80
CA TYR A 157 -16.45 -10.03 -38.61
C TYR A 157 -16.12 -8.80 -37.78
N VAL A 158 -17.16 -8.25 -37.15
CA VAL A 158 -17.06 -7.13 -36.23
C VAL A 158 -17.51 -7.64 -34.87
N THR A 159 -16.66 -7.51 -33.86
CA THR A 159 -16.95 -7.93 -32.49
C THR A 159 -16.76 -6.77 -31.53
N GLY A 160 -17.65 -6.63 -30.56
CA GLY A 160 -17.48 -5.71 -29.43
C GLY A 160 -16.42 -6.17 -28.42
N THR A 161 -15.85 -7.38 -28.59
CA THR A 161 -14.73 -7.84 -27.77
C THR A 161 -13.46 -7.04 -28.12
N ASP A 162 -12.83 -6.44 -27.11
CA ASP A 162 -11.51 -5.85 -27.24
C ASP A 162 -10.46 -6.97 -27.27
N CYS A 163 -10.11 -7.41 -28.48
CA CYS A 163 -9.18 -8.52 -28.65
C CYS A 163 -7.73 -8.13 -28.34
N GLU A 164 -7.42 -6.84 -28.38
CA GLU A 164 -6.11 -6.29 -28.04
C GLU A 164 -5.92 -6.36 -26.51
N GLU A 165 -6.90 -5.87 -25.74
CA GLU A 165 -6.89 -5.95 -24.26
C GLU A 165 -7.01 -7.38 -23.72
N ALA A 166 -7.61 -8.29 -24.49
CA ALA A 166 -7.73 -9.70 -24.11
C ALA A 166 -6.40 -10.46 -24.15
N LEU A 167 -5.44 -9.99 -24.97
CA LEU A 167 -4.13 -10.63 -25.09
C LEU A 167 -3.19 -10.10 -24.01
N PRO A 168 -2.27 -10.94 -23.51
CA PRO A 168 -1.26 -10.48 -22.57
C PRO A 168 -0.27 -9.52 -23.25
N ASP A 169 0.17 -8.49 -22.53
CA ASP A 169 1.16 -7.52 -23.01
C ASP A 169 2.55 -8.15 -23.11
N THR A 170 2.86 -9.09 -22.20
CA THR A 170 4.11 -9.86 -22.15
C THR A 170 3.85 -11.34 -21.88
N LEU A 171 4.80 -12.22 -22.19
CA LEU A 171 4.69 -13.63 -21.80
C LEU A 171 4.51 -13.80 -20.27
N MET A 172 5.13 -12.92 -19.48
CA MET A 172 5.11 -13.00 -18.01
C MET A 172 3.73 -12.72 -17.42
N ASP A 173 2.83 -12.08 -18.15
CA ASP A 173 1.45 -11.89 -17.69
C ASP A 173 0.71 -13.22 -17.56
N LEU A 174 1.13 -14.26 -18.30
CA LEU A 174 0.59 -15.61 -18.18
C LEU A 174 1.40 -16.52 -17.25
N ALA A 175 2.47 -16.02 -16.64
CA ALA A 175 3.22 -16.77 -15.64
C ALA A 175 2.56 -16.65 -14.25
N GLN A 176 2.68 -17.73 -13.49
CA GLN A 176 2.27 -17.81 -12.10
C GLN A 176 3.22 -16.96 -11.26
N SER A 177 2.71 -15.83 -10.78
CA SER A 177 3.43 -14.95 -9.85
C SER A 177 3.38 -15.51 -8.43
N GLU A 178 4.47 -15.33 -7.69
CA GLU A 178 4.49 -15.51 -6.24
C GLU A 178 3.65 -14.44 -5.55
N SER A 179 3.07 -14.77 -4.39
CA SER A 179 2.39 -13.78 -3.56
C SER A 179 3.41 -13.05 -2.68
N PHE A 180 3.20 -11.75 -2.45
CA PHE A 180 3.98 -11.01 -1.47
C PHE A 180 3.83 -11.64 -0.07
N PRO A 181 4.90 -11.78 0.73
CA PRO A 181 4.83 -12.35 2.07
C PRO A 181 3.82 -11.62 2.97
N SER A 182 3.08 -12.39 3.79
CA SER A 182 1.98 -11.87 4.62
C SER A 182 2.49 -11.13 5.87
N VAL A 183 3.02 -9.93 5.67
CA VAL A 183 3.43 -9.01 6.75
C VAL A 183 2.25 -8.12 7.15
N THR A 184 2.08 -7.85 8.45
CA THR A 184 1.03 -6.94 8.94
C THR A 184 1.63 -5.76 9.68
N SER A 185 0.98 -4.60 9.65
CA SER A 185 1.53 -3.40 10.29
C SER A 185 1.79 -3.54 11.81
N THR A 186 1.10 -4.50 12.46
CA THR A 186 1.19 -4.75 13.90
C THR A 186 2.24 -5.77 14.30
N ASN A 187 2.64 -6.65 13.38
CA ASN A 187 3.64 -7.70 13.68
C ASN A 187 5.06 -7.32 13.30
N ILE A 188 5.26 -6.20 12.60
CA ILE A 188 6.60 -5.64 12.33
C ILE A 188 7.23 -5.16 13.64
N THR A 189 8.46 -5.61 13.89
CA THR A 189 9.27 -5.26 15.07
C THR A 189 10.51 -4.46 14.69
N GLU A 190 11.00 -4.61 13.45
CA GLU A 190 12.13 -3.83 12.95
C GLU A 190 11.98 -3.56 11.45
N VAL A 191 12.41 -2.36 11.03
CA VAL A 191 12.59 -1.99 9.62
C VAL A 191 13.92 -1.29 9.46
N GLU A 192 14.80 -1.84 8.64
CA GLU A 192 16.03 -1.20 8.19
C GLU A 192 15.91 -0.84 6.70
N VAL A 193 16.22 0.41 6.36
CA VAL A 193 16.25 0.89 4.99
C VAL A 193 17.61 1.43 4.67
N ASN A 194 18.20 0.94 3.57
CA ASN A 194 19.40 1.48 2.97
C ASN A 194 19.10 1.93 1.54
N ASN A 195 19.00 3.25 1.34
CA ASN A 195 18.71 3.87 0.06
C ASN A 195 19.87 4.78 -0.37
N GLY A 196 20.90 4.20 -1.00
CA GLY A 196 21.97 4.95 -1.66
C GLY A 196 22.72 5.98 -0.79
N GLY A 197 22.72 5.81 0.53
CA GLY A 197 23.37 6.72 1.50
C GLY A 197 22.44 7.27 2.58
N ASN A 198 21.12 7.24 2.36
CA ASN A 198 20.14 7.42 3.42
C ASN A 198 19.89 6.06 4.09
N ILE A 199 20.40 5.91 5.31
CA ILE A 199 20.23 4.70 6.12
C ILE A 199 19.46 5.06 7.37
N TYR A 200 18.40 4.31 7.66
CA TYR A 200 17.71 4.38 8.94
C TYR A 200 17.23 3.01 9.39
N THR A 201 17.23 2.80 10.70
CA THR A 201 16.70 1.59 11.34
C THR A 201 15.67 2.00 12.39
N LEU A 202 14.47 1.44 12.26
CA LEU A 202 13.38 1.54 13.22
C LEU A 202 13.29 0.24 14.00
N THR A 203 13.43 0.28 15.31
CA THR A 203 13.34 -0.92 16.17
C THR A 203 12.32 -0.69 17.27
N LYS A 204 11.47 -1.70 17.50
CA LYS A 204 10.49 -1.72 18.59
C LYS A 204 11.12 -2.32 19.84
N ASP A 205 11.04 -1.62 20.96
CA ASP A 205 11.52 -2.12 22.25
C ASP A 205 10.50 -3.03 22.98
N ASP A 206 10.92 -3.62 24.09
CA ASP A 206 10.09 -4.50 24.93
C ASP A 206 8.85 -3.79 25.50
N SER A 207 8.88 -2.46 25.59
CA SER A 207 7.76 -1.62 26.03
C SER A 207 6.87 -1.16 24.88
N SER A 208 7.06 -1.72 23.68
CA SER A 208 6.35 -1.36 22.44
C SER A 208 6.56 0.08 21.96
N ASN A 209 7.62 0.75 22.42
CA ASN A 209 8.02 2.04 21.87
C ASN A 209 8.97 1.84 20.70
N TRP A 210 8.91 2.77 19.75
CA TRP A 210 9.81 2.77 18.61
C TRP A 210 11.01 3.66 18.85
N GLN A 211 12.17 3.19 18.42
CA GLN A 211 13.39 3.97 18.31
C GLN A 211 13.81 4.04 16.85
N VAL A 212 14.44 5.14 16.47
CA VAL A 212 15.06 5.34 15.15
C VAL A 212 16.54 5.63 15.32
N SER A 213 17.37 5.04 14.48
CA SER A 213 18.79 5.36 14.34
C SER A 213 19.16 5.56 12.88
N ASP A 214 20.25 6.29 12.64
CA ASP A 214 20.88 6.45 11.33
C ASP A 214 22.18 5.63 11.26
N ASN A 215 23.01 5.87 10.25
CA ASN A 215 24.31 5.21 10.09
C ASN A 215 25.32 5.47 11.23
N THR A 216 25.04 6.39 12.16
CA THR A 216 25.88 6.60 13.36
C THR A 216 25.59 5.57 14.45
N GLY A 217 24.45 4.87 14.36
CA GLY A 217 23.98 3.89 15.33
C GLY A 217 23.42 4.50 16.62
N LYS A 218 23.33 5.84 16.73
CA LYS A 218 22.71 6.49 17.88
C LYS A 218 21.19 6.43 17.76
N GLY A 219 20.54 5.70 18.66
CA GLY A 219 19.09 5.61 18.76
C GLY A 219 18.45 6.84 19.41
N TYR A 220 17.25 7.19 18.92
CA TYR A 220 16.37 8.22 19.47
C TYR A 220 14.92 7.72 19.46
N SER A 221 14.09 8.22 20.37
CA SER A 221 12.66 7.93 20.36
C SER A 221 12.00 8.34 19.03
N ALA A 222 11.22 7.43 18.44
CA ALA A 222 10.50 7.64 17.20
C ALA A 222 9.00 7.94 17.44
N GLU A 223 8.40 8.73 16.55
CA GLU A 223 7.00 9.09 16.55
C GLU A 223 6.15 7.90 16.11
N TYR A 224 5.34 7.35 17.04
CA TYR A 224 4.56 6.14 16.81
C TYR A 224 3.68 6.23 15.55
N GLN A 225 3.01 7.37 15.33
CA GLN A 225 2.12 7.53 14.18
C GLN A 225 2.88 7.52 12.85
N THR A 226 4.08 8.09 12.80
CA THR A 226 4.93 8.08 11.61
C THR A 226 5.40 6.66 11.30
N VAL A 227 5.86 5.92 12.32
CA VAL A 227 6.28 4.52 12.15
C VAL A 227 5.11 3.63 11.78
N SER A 228 3.94 3.81 12.40
CA SER A 228 2.72 3.06 12.05
C SER A 228 2.31 3.27 10.60
N THR A 229 2.49 4.48 10.06
CA THR A 229 2.18 4.77 8.66
C THR A 229 3.13 4.01 7.73
N LEU A 230 4.43 4.04 8.01
CA LEU A 230 5.42 3.25 7.28
C LEU A 230 5.12 1.74 7.35
N ASN A 231 4.79 1.22 8.52
CA ASN A 231 4.43 -0.20 8.70
C ASN A 231 3.18 -0.57 7.89
N SER A 232 2.20 0.32 7.79
CA SER A 232 1.02 0.14 6.93
C SER A 232 1.38 0.16 5.46
N THR A 233 2.30 1.02 5.02
CA THR A 233 2.81 1.03 3.65
C THR A 233 3.47 -0.31 3.30
N ILE A 234 4.36 -0.82 4.15
CA ILE A 234 5.03 -2.12 3.96
C ILE A 234 4.01 -3.26 3.90
N ALA A 235 3.07 -3.30 4.84
CA ALA A 235 2.04 -4.34 4.88
C ALA A 235 1.05 -4.27 3.70
N GLY A 236 0.96 -3.12 3.03
CA GLY A 236 0.11 -2.92 1.85
C GLY A 236 0.82 -3.14 0.51
N MET A 237 2.08 -3.58 0.51
CA MET A 237 2.84 -3.80 -0.72
C MET A 237 2.23 -4.93 -1.56
N THR A 238 2.07 -4.65 -2.84
CA THR A 238 1.62 -5.62 -3.85
C THR A 238 2.49 -5.49 -5.09
N PHE A 239 2.70 -6.61 -5.79
CA PHE A 239 3.32 -6.57 -7.11
C PHE A 239 2.37 -5.96 -8.13
N ALA A 240 2.91 -5.10 -9.00
CA ALA A 240 2.21 -4.56 -10.16
C ALA A 240 2.22 -5.54 -11.34
N GLY A 241 3.25 -6.39 -11.42
CA GLY A 241 3.42 -7.39 -12.47
C GLY A 241 4.64 -8.26 -12.22
N LEU A 242 4.92 -9.15 -13.17
CA LEU A 242 6.07 -10.04 -13.16
C LEU A 242 6.97 -9.69 -14.34
N ALA A 243 8.25 -9.44 -14.09
CA ALA A 243 9.23 -9.13 -15.13
C ALA A 243 10.03 -10.36 -15.57
N ASP A 244 10.26 -11.30 -14.65
CA ASP A 244 11.04 -12.51 -14.92
C ASP A 244 10.69 -13.62 -13.92
N ILE A 245 10.57 -14.87 -14.39
CA ILE A 245 10.34 -16.03 -13.53
C ILE A 245 11.64 -16.57 -12.92
N GLN A 246 12.76 -16.42 -13.63
CA GLN A 246 14.05 -16.92 -13.21
C GLN A 246 15.18 -16.29 -14.05
N THR A 247 16.02 -15.50 -13.39
CA THR A 247 17.21 -14.89 -14.00
C THR A 247 18.45 -15.06 -13.13
N GLU A 248 19.59 -15.32 -13.76
CA GLU A 248 20.91 -15.17 -13.13
C GLU A 248 21.51 -13.77 -13.37
N ASP A 249 20.98 -13.03 -14.34
CA ASP A 249 21.43 -11.69 -14.70
C ASP A 249 20.62 -10.63 -13.94
N LEU A 250 20.98 -10.46 -12.67
CA LEU A 250 20.40 -9.41 -11.82
C LEU A 250 20.82 -8.00 -12.27
N GLY A 251 21.91 -7.88 -13.02
CA GLY A 251 22.43 -6.60 -13.50
C GLY A 251 21.45 -5.87 -14.40
N ARG A 252 20.74 -6.60 -15.29
CA ARG A 252 19.74 -6.00 -16.20
C ARG A 252 18.59 -5.28 -15.48
N TYR A 253 18.27 -5.71 -14.27
CA TYR A 253 17.20 -5.17 -13.44
C TYR A 253 17.71 -4.18 -12.38
N GLY A 254 19.01 -3.87 -12.36
CA GLY A 254 19.62 -3.05 -11.31
C GLY A 254 19.66 -3.73 -9.94
N LEU A 255 19.56 -5.07 -9.89
CA LEU A 255 19.50 -5.85 -8.65
C LEU A 255 20.86 -6.47 -8.24
N GLU A 256 21.87 -6.41 -9.10
CA GLU A 256 23.25 -6.74 -8.70
C GLU A 256 23.80 -5.71 -7.68
N TYR A 257 23.42 -4.44 -7.87
CA TYR A 257 23.65 -3.35 -6.93
C TYR A 257 22.33 -2.57 -6.74
N PRO A 258 21.44 -3.08 -5.86
CA PRO A 258 20.12 -2.50 -5.64
C PRO A 258 20.21 -1.00 -5.31
N ALA A 259 19.28 -0.22 -5.85
CA ALA A 259 19.12 1.19 -5.51
C ALA A 259 18.75 1.36 -4.03
N ALA A 260 17.93 0.43 -3.52
CA ALA A 260 17.63 0.33 -2.10
C ALA A 260 17.48 -1.12 -1.64
N VAL A 261 17.72 -1.34 -0.35
CA VAL A 261 17.41 -2.59 0.35
C VAL A 261 16.57 -2.25 1.57
N ILE A 262 15.42 -2.90 1.71
CA ILE A 262 14.53 -2.79 2.86
C ILE A 262 14.53 -4.15 3.57
N HIS A 263 15.01 -4.20 4.79
CA HIS A 263 14.96 -5.37 5.65
C HIS A 263 13.83 -5.18 6.68
N VAL A 264 12.96 -6.18 6.80
CA VAL A 264 11.83 -6.17 7.71
C VAL A 264 11.90 -7.39 8.62
N THR A 265 11.93 -7.16 9.93
CA THR A 265 11.77 -8.21 10.93
C THR A 265 10.36 -8.15 11.49
N TYR A 266 9.69 -9.29 11.54
CA TYR A 266 8.31 -9.39 12.01
C TYR A 266 8.04 -10.72 12.71
N THR A 267 6.96 -10.80 13.47
CA THR A 267 6.57 -12.00 14.21
C THR A 267 5.37 -12.71 13.59
N GLU A 268 5.37 -14.03 13.62
CA GLU A 268 4.22 -14.87 13.27
C GLU A 268 3.88 -15.78 14.43
N GLU A 269 2.58 -16.01 14.66
CA GLU A 269 2.09 -17.01 15.61
C GLU A 269 1.93 -18.32 14.87
N VAL A 270 2.65 -19.37 15.30
CA VAL A 270 2.50 -20.72 14.77
C VAL A 270 1.86 -21.62 15.82
N GLU A 271 0.91 -22.47 15.41
CA GLU A 271 0.39 -23.50 16.31
C GLU A 271 1.53 -24.47 16.66
N ALA A 272 1.78 -24.66 17.95
CA ALA A 272 2.76 -25.64 18.40
C ALA A 272 2.33 -27.04 17.93
N GLU A 273 3.22 -27.78 17.24
CA GLU A 273 2.96 -29.18 16.92
C GLU A 273 2.76 -29.95 18.23
N LYS A 274 1.59 -30.57 18.39
CA LYS A 274 1.38 -31.56 19.44
C LYS A 274 2.28 -32.75 19.13
N THR A 275 3.45 -32.83 19.77
CA THR A 275 4.19 -34.08 19.87
C THR A 275 3.30 -35.09 20.58
N GLU A 276 2.77 -36.07 19.85
CA GLU A 276 2.18 -37.26 20.46
C GLU A 276 3.30 -38.00 21.22
N GLU A 277 3.44 -37.70 22.50
CA GLU A 277 4.23 -38.55 23.39
C GLU A 277 3.55 -39.92 23.47
N SER A 278 4.25 -40.90 22.90
CA SER A 278 3.96 -42.33 22.94
C SER A 278 3.38 -42.76 24.28
N GLU A 279 2.17 -43.33 24.25
CA GLU A 279 1.50 -43.90 25.40
C GLU A 279 2.42 -44.83 26.20
N SER A 280 2.64 -44.51 27.47
CA SER A 280 2.90 -45.51 28.49
C SER A 280 1.84 -45.41 29.57
N THR A 281 1.01 -46.44 29.60
CA THR A 281 -0.07 -46.71 30.56
C THR A 281 0.37 -46.60 32.02
N ASP A 282 -0.20 -45.66 32.77
CA ASP A 282 -0.75 -45.97 34.10
C ASP A 282 -1.83 -44.96 34.52
N SER A 283 -2.83 -45.47 35.23
CA SER A 283 -4.08 -44.80 35.61
C SER A 283 -3.89 -43.60 36.54
N SER A 284 -4.49 -42.46 36.20
CA SER A 284 -5.39 -41.70 37.09
C SER A 284 -6.04 -40.57 36.31
N GLY A 285 -7.38 -40.58 36.24
CA GLY A 285 -8.15 -39.58 35.52
C GLY A 285 -8.00 -38.18 36.13
N GLY A 286 -7.47 -37.27 35.33
CA GLY A 286 -7.64 -35.83 35.42
C GLY A 286 -7.67 -35.30 34.00
N GLU A 287 -8.84 -34.85 33.55
CA GLU A 287 -8.95 -34.04 32.32
C GLU A 287 -8.12 -32.78 32.55
N SER A 288 -6.95 -32.74 31.93
CA SER A 288 -6.16 -31.52 31.77
C SER A 288 -6.36 -31.07 30.33
N ASP A 289 -7.16 -30.03 30.17
CA ASP A 289 -7.20 -29.25 28.94
C ASP A 289 -5.86 -28.51 28.85
N GLU A 290 -4.84 -29.16 28.29
CA GLU A 290 -3.64 -28.46 27.83
C GLU A 290 -4.02 -27.69 26.56
N GLU A 291 -4.41 -26.42 26.74
CA GLU A 291 -4.50 -25.45 25.66
C GLU A 291 -3.14 -25.39 24.96
N ALA A 292 -3.11 -25.74 23.68
CA ALA A 292 -1.91 -25.60 22.86
C ALA A 292 -1.48 -24.12 22.90
N GLN A 293 -0.29 -23.86 23.44
CA GLN A 293 0.28 -22.52 23.42
C GLN A 293 0.87 -22.29 22.03
N ASN A 294 0.39 -21.27 21.33
CA ASN A 294 1.02 -20.82 20.09
C ASN A 294 2.45 -20.35 20.40
N GLU A 295 3.37 -20.65 19.48
CA GLU A 295 4.75 -20.18 19.53
C GLU A 295 4.89 -18.93 18.65
N THR A 296 5.45 -17.86 19.18
CA THR A 296 5.80 -16.68 18.39
C THR A 296 7.16 -16.91 17.73
N VAL A 297 7.20 -16.95 16.40
CA VAL A 297 8.44 -17.08 15.62
C VAL A 297 8.84 -15.76 14.98
N ILE A 298 10.14 -15.48 14.94
CA ILE A 298 10.70 -14.30 14.26
C ILE A 298 10.96 -14.67 12.80
N LYS A 299 10.52 -13.79 11.89
CA LYS A 299 10.73 -13.88 10.45
C LYS A 299 11.46 -12.64 9.95
N GLU A 300 12.21 -12.83 8.88
CA GLU A 300 12.97 -11.78 8.21
C GLU A 300 12.57 -11.75 6.73
N LEU A 301 12.47 -10.54 6.18
CA LEU A 301 12.09 -10.28 4.81
C LEU A 301 12.99 -9.19 4.23
N ASP A 302 13.76 -9.54 3.20
CA ASP A 302 14.50 -8.56 2.41
C ASP A 302 13.70 -8.19 1.16
N ILE A 303 13.63 -6.90 0.86
CA ILE A 303 13.08 -6.36 -0.38
C ILE A 303 14.20 -5.60 -1.07
N TYR A 304 14.67 -6.15 -2.18
CA TYR A 304 15.71 -5.55 -3.02
C TYR A 304 15.04 -4.73 -4.11
N VAL A 305 15.32 -3.42 -4.15
CA VAL A 305 14.73 -2.48 -5.09
C VAL A 305 15.78 -2.13 -6.15
N GLY A 306 15.49 -2.48 -7.40
CA GLY A 306 16.38 -2.31 -8.55
C GLY A 306 16.17 -1.00 -9.29
N ALA A 307 16.39 -1.04 -10.61
CA ALA A 307 16.13 0.07 -11.52
C ALA A 307 14.62 0.24 -11.79
N GLN A 308 14.25 1.39 -12.37
CA GLN A 308 12.90 1.61 -12.87
C GLN A 308 12.78 1.19 -14.35
N ASP A 309 11.60 0.72 -14.74
CA ASP A 309 11.20 0.52 -16.13
C ASP A 309 10.79 1.85 -16.80
N GLU A 310 10.28 1.78 -18.04
CA GLU A 310 9.84 2.97 -18.79
C GLU A 310 8.56 3.62 -18.22
N GLU A 311 7.77 2.88 -17.44
CA GLU A 311 6.55 3.35 -16.78
C GLU A 311 6.81 3.94 -15.39
N GLY A 312 8.01 3.75 -14.86
CA GLY A 312 8.43 4.20 -13.54
C GLY A 312 8.25 3.16 -12.43
N ASN A 313 7.87 1.92 -12.75
CA ASN A 313 7.83 0.83 -11.79
C ASN A 313 9.25 0.36 -11.48
N TYR A 314 9.52 0.01 -10.23
CA TYR A 314 10.78 -0.60 -9.84
C TYR A 314 10.76 -2.11 -10.10
N TYR A 315 11.88 -2.65 -10.58
CA TYR A 315 12.15 -4.08 -10.49
C TYR A 315 12.44 -4.45 -9.03
N VAL A 316 11.77 -5.46 -8.50
CA VAL A 316 11.86 -5.88 -7.11
C VAL A 316 12.12 -7.37 -7.01
N ARG A 317 13.06 -7.74 -6.14
CA ARG A 317 13.26 -9.13 -5.71
C ARG A 317 12.98 -9.25 -4.22
N VAL A 318 12.21 -10.25 -3.84
CA VAL A 318 11.81 -10.46 -2.45
C VAL A 318 12.49 -11.71 -1.89
N GLY A 319 13.19 -11.55 -0.77
CA GLY A 319 13.93 -12.61 -0.09
C GLY A 319 14.89 -13.35 -1.03
N GLN A 320 14.72 -14.67 -1.09
CA GLN A 320 15.51 -15.56 -1.95
C GLN A 320 14.76 -16.01 -3.20
N SER A 321 13.63 -15.36 -3.55
CA SER A 321 12.89 -15.68 -4.76
C SER A 321 13.77 -15.53 -6.01
N SER A 322 13.53 -16.40 -6.99
CA SER A 322 14.10 -16.29 -8.34
C SER A 322 13.31 -15.34 -9.23
N GLN A 323 12.08 -15.00 -8.84
CA GLN A 323 11.19 -14.12 -9.59
C GLN A 323 11.58 -12.66 -9.39
N ILE A 324 11.56 -11.91 -10.49
CA ILE A 324 11.70 -10.46 -10.51
C ILE A 324 10.34 -9.86 -10.78
N HIS A 325 9.84 -9.07 -9.84
CA HIS A 325 8.52 -8.45 -9.92
C HIS A 325 8.64 -6.97 -10.28
N LEU A 326 7.54 -6.39 -10.74
CA LEU A 326 7.38 -4.95 -10.84
C LEU A 326 6.61 -4.44 -9.63
N MET A 327 6.99 -3.27 -9.12
CA MET A 327 6.26 -2.59 -8.06
C MET A 327 6.22 -1.10 -8.35
N SER A 328 5.03 -0.50 -8.24
CA SER A 328 4.86 0.92 -8.52
C SER A 328 5.76 1.80 -7.63
N GLU A 329 6.20 2.94 -8.14
CA GLU A 329 6.94 3.94 -7.35
C GLU A 329 6.18 4.32 -6.06
N SER A 330 4.85 4.37 -6.12
CA SER A 330 4.01 4.73 -4.97
C SER A 330 4.10 3.76 -3.80
N SER A 331 4.45 2.48 -4.05
CA SER A 331 4.64 1.48 -2.99
C SER A 331 5.81 1.79 -2.06
N PHE A 332 6.71 2.69 -2.47
CA PHE A 332 7.90 3.09 -1.73
C PHE A 332 7.81 4.49 -1.12
N THR A 333 6.67 5.17 -1.29
CA THR A 333 6.42 6.49 -0.69
C THR A 333 6.31 6.37 0.83
N GLY A 334 6.98 7.28 1.55
CA GLY A 334 7.15 7.21 2.99
C GLY A 334 8.20 6.19 3.46
N ILE A 335 8.95 5.58 2.53
CA ILE A 335 10.02 4.61 2.82
C ILE A 335 11.34 5.11 2.22
N LEU A 336 11.39 5.34 0.90
CA LEU A 336 12.63 5.73 0.23
C LEU A 336 12.89 7.24 0.25
N ASP A 337 11.86 8.06 0.44
CA ASP A 337 11.88 9.53 0.42
C ASP A 337 11.99 10.16 1.82
N VAL A 338 12.19 9.35 2.86
CA VAL A 338 12.33 9.78 4.26
C VAL A 338 13.72 9.50 4.81
N LYS A 339 14.07 10.18 5.91
CA LYS A 339 15.31 9.99 6.68
C LYS A 339 15.00 9.71 8.15
N ALA A 340 16.00 9.23 8.89
CA ALA A 340 15.89 8.95 10.33
C ALA A 340 15.27 10.10 11.14
N GLU A 341 15.60 11.35 10.79
CA GLU A 341 15.11 12.55 11.48
C GLU A 341 13.59 12.76 11.34
N ASP A 342 13.00 12.31 10.23
CA ASP A 342 11.57 12.45 9.97
C ASP A 342 10.72 11.58 10.91
N PHE A 343 11.35 10.53 11.47
CA PHE A 343 10.74 9.66 12.47
C PHE A 343 10.90 10.17 13.89
N TRP A 344 11.67 11.22 14.17
CA TRP A 344 11.86 11.67 15.55
C TRP A 344 10.54 12.02 16.23
N SER A 345 10.33 11.44 17.42
CA SER A 345 9.23 11.81 18.30
C SER A 345 9.19 13.32 18.48
N LYS A 346 8.01 13.94 18.37
CA LYS A 346 7.86 15.38 18.57
C LYS A 346 7.79 15.75 20.05
N SER A 347 7.60 14.78 20.95
CA SER A 347 7.62 14.99 22.39
C SER A 347 8.94 15.62 22.84
N LEU A 348 8.88 16.51 23.84
CA LEU A 348 10.08 17.08 24.47
C LEU A 348 10.64 16.19 25.59
N GLY A 349 9.97 15.08 25.86
CA GLY A 349 10.27 14.15 26.94
C GLY A 349 8.99 13.79 27.68
N TYR A 350 8.69 12.49 27.76
CA TYR A 350 7.61 11.99 28.60
C TYR A 350 8.21 11.42 29.89
N THR A 351 7.70 11.90 31.01
CA THR A 351 7.93 11.29 32.31
C THR A 351 6.57 11.16 32.98
N SER A 352 6.27 10.00 33.55
CA SER A 352 5.05 9.88 34.35
C SER A 352 5.20 10.69 35.62
N VAL A 353 4.18 11.46 36.01
CA VAL A 353 4.19 12.24 37.27
C VAL A 353 4.46 11.33 38.48
N SER A 354 4.03 10.06 38.39
CA SER A 354 4.22 9.07 39.43
C SER A 354 5.68 8.69 39.68
N GLN A 355 6.55 8.89 38.68
CA GLN A 355 7.98 8.61 38.73
C GLN A 355 8.81 9.83 39.15
N VAL A 356 8.20 11.01 39.20
CA VAL A 356 8.89 12.24 39.55
C VAL A 356 9.12 12.29 41.06
N ASN A 357 10.37 12.55 41.43
CA ASN A 357 10.81 12.78 42.79
C ASN A 357 10.97 14.28 43.07
N LYS A 358 11.56 15.01 42.12
CA LYS A 358 11.86 16.44 42.22
C LYS A 358 11.79 17.08 40.84
N MET A 359 11.34 18.34 40.79
CA MET A 359 11.51 19.22 39.63
C MET A 359 12.29 20.46 40.05
N GLU A 360 13.27 20.85 39.25
CA GLU A 360 13.94 22.15 39.35
C GLU A 360 13.54 22.99 38.15
N ILE A 361 12.91 24.13 38.44
CA ILE A 361 12.39 25.02 37.40
C ILE A 361 13.12 26.35 37.55
N THR A 362 13.90 26.69 36.52
CA THR A 362 14.58 27.99 36.43
C THR A 362 13.85 28.87 35.42
N TYR A 363 13.28 29.97 35.88
CA TYR A 363 12.58 30.95 35.06
C TYR A 363 13.14 32.34 35.31
N GLN A 364 13.55 33.04 34.24
CA GLN A 364 14.17 34.38 34.31
C GLN A 364 15.35 34.48 35.30
N GLY A 365 16.10 33.39 35.46
CA GLY A 365 17.28 33.32 36.33
C GLY A 365 16.99 32.96 37.79
N GLU A 366 15.73 32.81 38.20
CA GLU A 366 15.35 32.29 39.52
C GLU A 366 15.01 30.80 39.44
N THR A 367 15.60 30.01 40.34
CA THR A 367 15.34 28.55 40.43
C THR A 367 14.44 28.24 41.62
N ARG A 368 13.38 27.47 41.38
CA ARG A 368 12.55 26.87 42.42
C ARG A 368 12.54 25.36 42.32
N GLU A 369 12.45 24.70 43.47
CA GLU A 369 12.39 23.25 43.57
C GLU A 369 10.99 22.82 44.01
N ILE A 370 10.45 21.82 43.35
CA ILE A 370 9.20 21.16 43.71
C ILE A 370 9.51 19.70 44.01
N PHE A 371 9.33 19.28 45.26
CA PHE A 371 9.49 17.90 45.68
C PHE A 371 8.13 17.20 45.65
N ARG A 372 8.11 15.97 45.15
CA ARG A 372 6.93 15.10 45.20
C ARG A 372 7.17 14.01 46.23
N LYS A 373 6.21 13.83 47.13
CA LYS A 373 6.19 12.72 48.09
C LYS A 373 4.89 11.94 47.92
N THR A 374 4.97 10.62 48.00
CA THR A 374 3.77 9.78 48.04
C THR A 374 3.52 9.37 49.49
N GLU A 375 2.37 9.75 50.04
CA GLU A 375 1.92 9.32 51.37
C GLU A 375 0.65 8.49 51.23
N GLU A 376 0.73 7.22 51.65
CA GLU A 376 -0.31 6.20 51.49
C GLU A 376 -0.80 6.03 50.03
N THR A 377 -1.79 6.83 49.62
CA THR A 377 -2.46 6.77 48.31
C THR A 377 -2.50 8.11 47.56
N ALA A 378 -2.00 9.20 48.16
CA ALA A 378 -2.01 10.53 47.56
C ALA A 378 -0.60 11.11 47.41
N ALA A 379 -0.36 11.84 46.33
CA ALA A 379 0.87 12.60 46.14
C ALA A 379 0.72 14.00 46.75
N THR A 380 1.69 14.40 47.57
CA THR A 380 1.84 15.77 48.08
C THR A 380 3.05 16.43 47.44
N TYR A 381 3.00 17.76 47.34
CA TYR A 381 4.03 18.56 46.68
C TYR A 381 4.52 19.66 47.62
N THR A 382 5.82 19.87 47.70
CA THR A 382 6.40 20.92 48.56
C THR A 382 7.46 21.73 47.83
N SER A 383 7.64 22.98 48.25
CA SER A 383 8.79 23.81 47.91
C SER A 383 9.43 24.34 49.21
N GLY A 384 10.61 23.82 49.55
CA GLY A 384 11.17 24.04 50.88
C GLY A 384 10.27 23.44 51.97
N GLU A 385 9.82 24.26 52.92
CA GLU A 385 8.90 23.86 54.00
C GLU A 385 7.41 24.10 53.66
N GLU A 386 7.10 24.72 52.52
CA GLU A 386 5.74 25.07 52.11
C GLU A 386 5.08 23.93 51.31
N GLU A 387 3.85 23.58 51.68
CA GLU A 387 3.01 22.65 50.93
C GLU A 387 2.29 23.38 49.78
N LEU A 388 2.43 22.85 48.56
CA LEU A 388 1.88 23.43 47.34
C LEU A 388 0.50 22.86 47.01
N ASN A 389 -0.29 23.62 46.26
CA ASN A 389 -1.56 23.11 45.74
C ASN A 389 -1.32 22.00 44.70
N ALA A 390 -1.75 20.77 45.01
CA ALA A 390 -1.54 19.61 44.18
C ALA A 390 -2.17 19.73 42.78
N ASP A 391 -3.36 20.32 42.66
CA ASP A 391 -4.04 20.49 41.37
C ASP A 391 -3.26 21.41 40.44
N LYS A 392 -2.69 22.49 40.99
CA LYS A 392 -1.85 23.43 40.21
C LYS A 392 -0.55 22.76 39.75
N VAL A 393 0.13 22.02 40.63
CA VAL A 393 1.36 21.29 40.27
C VAL A 393 1.07 20.21 39.21
N ASN A 394 0.00 19.43 39.40
CA ASN A 394 -0.42 18.42 38.42
C ASN A 394 -0.81 19.04 37.08
N SER A 395 -1.44 20.22 37.08
CA SER A 395 -1.79 20.95 35.85
C SER A 395 -0.56 21.43 35.10
N PHE A 396 0.43 22.00 35.81
CA PHE A 396 1.71 22.36 35.22
C PHE A 396 2.44 21.14 34.65
N PHE A 397 2.52 20.06 35.43
CA PHE A 397 3.18 18.84 34.98
C PHE A 397 2.50 18.25 33.75
N SER A 398 1.16 18.19 33.74
CA SER A 398 0.40 17.73 32.58
C SER A 398 0.63 18.61 31.36
N ALA A 399 0.72 19.93 31.53
CA ALA A 399 1.05 20.84 30.45
C ALA A 399 2.47 20.60 29.92
N PHE A 400 3.44 20.36 30.80
CA PHE A 400 4.84 20.07 30.47
C PHE A 400 4.99 18.73 29.73
N SER A 401 4.44 17.64 30.27
CA SER A 401 4.58 16.29 29.70
C SER A 401 3.87 16.12 28.35
N ASN A 402 2.90 16.98 28.04
CA ASN A 402 2.23 17.02 26.74
C ASN A 402 2.87 18.01 25.76
N MET A 403 4.00 18.62 26.11
CA MET A 403 4.68 19.51 25.19
C MET A 403 5.30 18.75 24.03
N ALA A 404 5.03 19.26 22.83
CA ALA A 404 5.61 18.77 21.61
C ALA A 404 6.19 19.93 20.78
N ALA A 405 7.30 19.66 20.11
CA ALA A 405 7.83 20.51 19.08
C ALA A 405 6.97 20.39 17.80
N GLN A 406 6.84 21.49 17.05
CA GLN A 406 6.23 21.47 15.73
C GLN A 406 7.17 20.90 14.68
N SER A 407 8.47 21.10 14.86
CA SER A 407 9.54 20.56 14.02
C SER A 407 10.77 20.25 14.88
N LYS A 408 11.61 19.32 14.41
CA LYS A 408 12.93 19.02 14.96
C LYS A 408 13.95 19.03 13.83
N ASP A 409 15.13 19.57 14.10
CA ASP A 409 16.22 19.71 13.13
C ASP A 409 17.51 20.03 13.90
N LEU A 410 18.55 19.20 13.75
CA LEU A 410 19.82 19.34 14.47
C LEU A 410 20.56 20.65 14.20
N SER A 411 20.28 21.33 13.08
CA SER A 411 20.87 22.62 12.73
C SER A 411 20.30 23.79 13.52
N LEU A 412 19.18 23.59 14.23
CA LEU A 412 18.53 24.64 15.03
C LEU A 412 19.43 25.09 16.18
N THR A 413 19.69 26.39 16.21
CA THR A 413 20.42 27.08 17.28
C THR A 413 19.70 28.37 17.65
N ALA A 414 19.81 28.78 18.92
CA ALA A 414 19.20 30.00 19.40
C ALA A 414 20.28 30.95 19.93
N GLU A 415 20.11 32.24 19.66
CA GLU A 415 20.94 33.28 20.25
C GLU A 415 20.36 33.72 21.60
N GLY A 416 21.21 33.85 22.61
CA GLY A 416 20.81 34.32 23.95
C GLY A 416 20.74 33.21 25.01
N SER A 417 20.27 33.59 26.19
CA SER A 417 20.14 32.69 27.33
C SER A 417 18.75 32.04 27.40
N PRO A 418 18.64 30.81 27.92
CA PRO A 418 17.34 30.19 28.19
C PRO A 418 16.44 31.08 29.06
N GLU A 419 15.16 31.15 28.70
CA GLU A 419 14.16 31.86 29.50
C GLU A 419 13.54 30.94 30.56
N LEU A 420 13.35 29.67 30.19
CA LEU A 420 12.83 28.62 31.06
C LEU A 420 13.67 27.36 30.91
N THR A 421 14.02 26.74 32.03
CA THR A 421 14.67 25.42 32.09
C THR A 421 13.95 24.58 33.12
N ILE A 422 13.58 23.35 32.74
CA ILE A 422 12.89 22.39 33.60
C ILE A 422 13.78 21.15 33.68
N GLU A 423 14.19 20.78 34.88
CA GLU A 423 14.92 19.55 35.15
C GLU A 423 14.09 18.65 36.05
N VAL A 424 13.79 17.44 35.57
CA VAL A 424 12.96 16.44 36.25
C VAL A 424 13.86 15.32 36.73
N TYR A 425 13.73 14.98 38.01
CA TYR A 425 14.52 13.95 38.68
C TYR A 425 13.62 12.76 39.00
N THR A 426 14.05 11.57 38.57
CA THR A 426 13.36 10.29 38.82
C THR A 426 14.37 9.25 39.32
N ASP A 427 13.88 8.09 39.76
CA ASP A 427 14.76 6.96 40.10
C ASP A 427 15.47 6.39 38.86
N GLY A 428 14.90 6.57 37.67
CA GLY A 428 15.44 6.10 36.39
C GLY A 428 16.43 7.07 35.73
N GLY A 429 16.65 8.25 36.30
CA GLY A 429 17.53 9.29 35.76
C GLY A 429 16.91 10.68 35.78
N ASN A 430 17.71 11.66 35.39
CA ASN A 430 17.32 13.06 35.33
C ASN A 430 17.17 13.50 33.87
N HIS A 431 16.19 14.36 33.63
CA HIS A 431 15.80 14.81 32.31
C HIS A 431 15.72 16.33 32.30
N LYS A 432 16.31 16.96 31.28
CA LYS A 432 16.36 18.41 31.19
C LYS A 432 15.75 18.88 29.88
N VAL A 433 14.85 19.85 29.97
CA VAL A 433 14.25 20.53 28.82
C VAL A 433 14.50 22.02 28.95
N ILE A 434 14.99 22.63 27.89
CA ILE A 434 15.44 24.03 27.85
C ILE A 434 14.59 24.78 26.83
N PHE A 435 14.04 25.94 27.19
CA PHE A 435 13.30 26.82 26.27
C PHE A 435 14.03 28.15 26.11
N THR A 436 14.51 28.42 24.90
CA THR A 436 15.20 29.66 24.53
C THR A 436 14.37 30.41 23.48
N PRO A 437 14.06 31.71 23.66
CA PRO A 437 13.38 32.48 22.64
C PRO A 437 14.10 32.37 21.29
N TYR A 438 13.38 32.01 20.23
CA TYR A 438 13.98 31.81 18.90
C TYR A 438 13.58 32.92 17.93
N ASN A 439 12.27 33.20 17.83
CA ASN A 439 11.75 34.33 17.07
C ASN A 439 10.39 34.79 17.63
N GLU A 440 9.65 35.61 16.87
CA GLU A 440 8.36 36.13 17.30
C GLU A 440 7.31 35.04 17.61
N ASN A 441 7.43 33.86 16.98
CA ASN A 441 6.44 32.79 17.00
C ASN A 441 6.89 31.55 17.79
N PHE A 442 8.19 31.37 18.02
CA PHE A 442 8.74 30.11 18.51
C PHE A 442 9.78 30.29 19.62
N TYR A 443 9.82 29.31 20.51
CA TYR A 443 10.99 28.95 21.30
C TYR A 443 11.74 27.82 20.61
N LEU A 444 13.07 27.83 20.70
CA LEU A 444 13.88 26.65 20.52
C LEU A 444 13.86 25.86 21.82
N SER A 445 13.43 24.61 21.73
CA SER A 445 13.51 23.65 22.82
C SER A 445 14.54 22.57 22.52
N VAL A 446 15.23 22.08 23.54
CA VAL A 446 16.05 20.86 23.46
C VAL A 446 15.38 19.80 24.30
N ASP A 447 15.04 18.66 23.71
CA ASP A 447 14.40 17.55 24.41
C ASP A 447 15.36 16.75 25.29
N THR A 448 14.84 15.75 25.98
CA THR A 448 15.60 14.88 26.89
C THR A 448 16.68 14.04 26.21
N GLU A 449 16.62 13.88 24.89
CA GLU A 449 17.60 13.14 24.08
C GLU A 449 18.62 14.08 23.39
N GLY A 450 18.52 15.39 23.68
CA GLY A 450 19.40 16.42 23.14
C GLY A 450 19.01 16.90 21.74
N ARG A 451 17.81 16.58 21.26
CA ARG A 451 17.34 17.00 19.93
C ARG A 451 16.67 18.38 20.01
N PRO A 452 17.14 19.36 19.22
CA PRO A 452 16.53 20.67 19.18
C PRO A 452 15.25 20.66 18.30
N GLY A 453 14.26 21.45 18.71
CA GLY A 453 12.99 21.60 18.01
C GLY A 453 12.28 22.91 18.33
N LEU A 454 11.37 23.32 17.45
CA LEU A 454 10.63 24.58 17.59
C LEU A 454 9.29 24.34 18.28
N VAL A 455 9.05 25.08 19.37
CA VAL A 455 7.81 25.01 20.14
C VAL A 455 7.08 26.33 20.03
N ASN A 456 5.76 26.28 19.80
CA ASN A 456 4.96 27.48 19.65
C ASN A 456 5.04 28.36 20.91
N LYS A 457 5.28 29.66 20.71
CA LYS A 457 5.42 30.64 21.78
C LYS A 457 4.21 30.71 22.72
N ASN A 458 2.99 30.55 22.19
CA ASN A 458 1.78 30.55 23.03
C ASN A 458 1.72 29.31 23.92
N THR A 459 2.17 28.15 23.43
CA THR A 459 2.26 26.93 24.23
C THR A 459 3.24 27.10 25.39
N VAL A 460 4.41 27.67 25.14
CA VAL A 460 5.40 27.96 26.21
C VAL A 460 4.88 29.02 27.17
N LYS A 461 4.19 30.06 26.67
CA LYS A 461 3.55 31.08 27.51
C LYS A 461 2.52 30.47 28.47
N ASN A 462 1.66 29.58 27.98
CA ASN A 462 0.67 28.89 28.82
C ASN A 462 1.33 28.00 29.87
N LEU A 463 2.45 27.35 29.52
CA LEU A 463 3.24 26.58 30.48
C LEU A 463 3.82 27.47 31.58
N ILE A 464 4.39 28.62 31.21
CA ILE A 464 4.92 29.61 32.16
C ILE A 464 3.80 30.13 33.07
N GLU A 465 2.63 30.47 32.52
CA GLU A 465 1.47 30.90 33.30
C GLU A 465 1.02 29.81 34.29
N SER A 466 1.01 28.55 33.87
CA SER A 466 0.71 27.40 34.73
C SER A 466 1.75 27.23 35.86
N TYR A 467 3.03 27.44 35.56
CA TYR A 467 4.10 27.43 36.55
C TYR A 467 3.93 28.54 37.59
N LEU A 468 3.69 29.78 37.14
CA LEU A 468 3.53 30.94 38.03
C LEU A 468 2.35 30.73 38.98
N ALA A 469 1.25 30.18 38.48
CA ALA A 469 0.06 29.90 39.28
C ALA A 469 0.34 28.99 40.48
N ILE A 470 1.34 28.09 40.43
CA ILE A 470 1.69 27.19 41.55
C ILE A 470 1.98 27.97 42.84
N PHE A 471 2.55 29.18 42.70
CA PHE A 471 3.04 29.99 43.82
C PHE A 471 2.24 31.29 44.03
N GLU A 472 1.08 31.41 43.36
CA GLU A 472 0.03 32.38 43.68
C GLU A 472 -0.94 31.80 44.71
#